data_AF-A0A8J8G000-F1
#
_entry.id   AF-A0A8J8G000-F1
#
_cell.length_a   1.000
_cell.length_b   1.000
_cell.length_c   1.000
_cell.angle_alpha   90.00
_cell.angle_beta   90.00
_cell.angle_gamma   90.00
#
_symmetry.space_group_name_H-M   'P 1'
#
loop_
_entity.id
_entity.type
_entity.pdbx_description
1 polymer ?
#
loop_
_entity_poly.entity_id
_entity_poly.type
_entity_poly.pdbx_seq_one_letter_code
_entity_poly.pdbx_strand_id
1 'polypeptide(L)'
;MKPPICIICYREFFEELDEDKGGLVYFQKRKSDEKWEDEMRKEGFVGHPPYAEWFCSNHYESAKELKTLTISEALDILREKDTE
;
A
#
# COMPACT_ATOMS: atom_id res chain seq x y z
N MET A 1 12.91 0.90 -6.33
CA MET A 1 11.79 1.74 -5.88
C MET A 1 10.59 1.49 -6.78
N LYS A 2 9.41 1.26 -6.20
CA LYS A 2 8.15 1.14 -6.96
C LYS A 2 7.58 2.55 -7.16
N PRO A 3 7.16 2.95 -8.38
CA PRO A 3 6.58 4.27 -8.61
C PRO A 3 5.25 4.44 -7.84
N PRO A 4 4.89 5.68 -7.46
CA PRO A 4 3.62 6.03 -6.82
C PRO A 4 2.45 5.96 -7.82
N ILE A 5 2.02 4.73 -8.07
CA ILE A 5 0.86 4.40 -8.90
C ILE A 5 -0.22 3.86 -7.96
N CYS A 6 -1.41 4.46 -7.98
CA CYS A 6 -2.48 4.03 -7.09
C CYS A 6 -2.89 2.60 -7.45
N ILE A 7 -2.86 1.68 -6.47
CA ILE A 7 -3.20 0.27 -6.72
C ILE A 7 -4.69 0.02 -7.02
N ILE A 8 -5.55 1.00 -6.73
CA ILE A 8 -7.00 0.92 -6.97
C ILE A 8 -7.35 1.40 -8.39
N CYS A 9 -7.01 2.66 -8.72
CA CYS A 9 -7.38 3.28 -10.00
C CYS A 9 -6.25 3.30 -11.04
N TYR A 10 -5.06 2.78 -10.71
CA TYR A 10 -3.88 2.72 -11.57
C TYR A 10 -3.39 4.07 -12.10
N ARG A 11 -3.85 5.18 -11.50
CA ARG A 11 -3.40 6.53 -11.82
C ARG A 11 -2.06 6.82 -11.15
N GLU A 12 -1.15 7.40 -11.91
CA GLU A 12 0.09 7.98 -11.38
C GLU A 12 -0.23 9.27 -10.63
N PHE A 13 0.36 9.47 -9.45
CA PHE A 13 0.05 10.62 -8.59
C PHE A 13 1.30 11.29 -8.01
N PHE A 14 2.38 11.36 -8.79
CA PHE A 14 3.66 11.93 -8.35
C PHE A 14 3.53 13.33 -7.73
N GLU A 15 2.68 14.19 -8.29
CA GLU A 15 2.45 15.57 -7.80
C GLU A 15 1.69 15.63 -6.46
N GLU A 16 0.95 14.57 -6.08
CA GLU A 16 0.16 14.53 -4.84
C GLU A 16 0.95 14.00 -3.63
N LEU A 17 2.15 13.45 -3.86
CA LEU A 17 3.02 12.98 -2.79
C LEU A 17 3.56 14.14 -1.94
N ASP A 18 3.81 15.31 -2.55
CA ASP A 18 4.37 16.47 -1.86
C ASP A 18 3.35 17.16 -0.93
N GLU A 19 2.05 16.87 -1.09
CA GLU A 19 0.98 17.52 -0.33
C GLU A 19 0.41 16.64 0.80
N ASP A 20 1.05 15.51 1.15
CA ASP A 20 0.53 14.49 2.08
C ASP A 20 -0.86 13.94 1.67
N LYS A 21 -1.28 14.20 0.43
CA LYS A 21 -2.61 13.82 -0.04
C LYS A 21 -2.62 12.36 -0.46
N GLY A 22 -1.59 11.89 -1.16
CA GLY A 22 -1.39 10.47 -1.49
C GLY A 22 -0.17 9.88 -0.79
N GLY A 23 -0.09 8.56 -0.68
CA GLY A 23 1.04 7.95 0.01
C GLY A 23 1.07 6.44 0.04
N LEU A 24 2.13 5.94 0.66
CA LEU A 24 2.36 4.52 0.91
C LEU A 24 1.65 4.14 2.21
N VAL A 25 0.73 3.18 2.14
CA VAL A 25 0.05 2.64 3.32
C VAL A 25 0.60 1.26 3.62
N TYR A 26 0.91 1.02 4.91
CA TYR A 26 1.33 -0.28 5.42
C TYR A 26 0.16 -0.97 6.11
N PHE A 27 -0.13 -2.20 5.69
CA PHE A 27 -1.20 -3.04 6.21
C PHE A 27 -0.69 -4.03 7.24
N GLN A 28 -1.63 -4.75 7.87
CA GLN A 28 -1.29 -5.83 8.77
C GLN A 28 -0.52 -6.93 8.02
N LYS A 29 0.64 -7.28 8.57
CA LYS A 29 1.49 -8.34 8.07
C LYS A 29 0.80 -9.69 8.21
N ARG A 30 0.99 -10.53 7.20
CA ARG A 30 0.68 -11.96 7.23
C ARG A 30 1.86 -12.73 7.78
N LYS A 31 1.62 -13.96 8.26
CA LYS A 31 2.71 -14.90 8.61
C LYS A 31 3.66 -15.17 7.45
N SER A 32 3.18 -15.08 6.20
CA SER A 32 4.02 -15.21 5.01
C SER A 32 5.03 -14.07 4.85
N ASP A 33 4.74 -12.89 5.41
CA ASP A 33 5.56 -11.69 5.24
C ASP A 33 6.78 -11.70 6.18
N GLU A 34 6.75 -12.52 7.24
CA GLU A 34 7.88 -12.72 8.15
C GLU A 34 9.12 -13.21 7.41
N LYS A 35 8.95 -14.08 6.40
CA LYS A 35 10.06 -14.55 5.56
C LYS A 35 10.69 -13.41 4.78
N TRP A 36 9.88 -12.52 4.23
CA TRP A 36 10.37 -11.37 3.47
C TRP A 36 11.17 -10.44 4.38
N GLU A 37 10.71 -10.18 5.60
CA GLU A 37 11.46 -9.35 6.56
C GLU A 37 12.80 -9.98 6.96
N ASP A 38 12.81 -11.30 7.18
CA ASP A 38 14.04 -12.03 7.49
C ASP A 38 15.06 -11.97 6.35
N GLU A 39 14.61 -12.06 5.09
CA GLU A 39 15.46 -11.91 3.90
C GLU A 39 16.01 -10.48 3.77
N MET A 40 15.15 -9.47 3.89
CA MET A 40 15.58 -8.07 3.81
C MET A 40 16.57 -7.70 4.92
N ARG A 41 16.40 -8.24 6.14
CA ARG A 41 17.31 -7.99 7.27
C ARG A 41 18.68 -8.63 7.06
N LYS A 42 18.74 -9.83 6.46
CA LYS A 42 20.00 -10.57 6.26
C LYS A 42 20.88 -9.95 5.19
N GLU A 43 20.29 -9.47 4.11
CA GLU A 43 21.04 -9.02 2.95
C GLU A 43 21.19 -7.50 2.87
N GLY A 44 20.58 -6.73 3.79
CA GLY A 44 20.59 -5.26 3.74
C GLY A 44 19.82 -4.70 2.54
N PHE A 45 18.91 -5.50 1.96
CA PHE A 45 18.12 -5.10 0.81
C PHE A 45 16.99 -4.16 1.23
N VAL A 46 16.79 -3.13 0.40
CA VAL A 46 15.64 -2.21 0.48
C VAL A 46 14.71 -2.52 -0.68
N GLY A 47 13.58 -3.15 -0.36
CA GLY A 47 12.52 -3.52 -1.30
C GLY A 47 11.17 -2.92 -0.92
N HIS A 48 10.20 -2.98 -1.85
CA HIS A 48 8.82 -2.64 -1.54
C HIS A 48 8.18 -3.81 -0.77
N PRO A 49 7.71 -3.59 0.48
CA PRO A 49 7.15 -4.68 1.27
C PRO A 49 5.87 -5.24 0.65
N PRO A 50 5.61 -6.54 0.79
CA PRO A 50 4.39 -7.17 0.25
C PRO A 50 3.11 -6.73 0.95
N TYR A 51 3.23 -6.07 2.12
CA TYR A 51 2.14 -5.53 2.92
C TYR A 51 2.04 -4.01 2.82
N ALA A 52 2.66 -3.38 1.82
CA ALA A 52 2.57 -1.94 1.60
C ALA A 52 2.19 -1.63 0.15
N GLU A 53 1.35 -0.62 -0.08
CA GLU A 53 0.95 -0.20 -1.43
C GLU A 53 0.71 1.31 -1.52
N TRP A 54 0.81 1.83 -2.74
CA TRP A 54 0.62 3.24 -3.07
C TRP A 54 -0.86 3.57 -3.33
N PHE A 55 -1.33 4.68 -2.77
CA PHE A 55 -2.69 5.18 -2.95
C PHE A 55 -2.67 6.68 -3.27
N CYS A 56 -3.43 7.10 -4.27
CA CYS A 56 -3.62 8.51 -4.59
C CYS A 56 -4.51 9.19 -3.55
N SER A 57 -4.67 10.51 -3.65
CA SER A 57 -5.44 11.31 -2.70
C SER A 57 -6.86 10.85 -2.43
N ASN A 58 -7.55 10.32 -3.45
CA ASN A 58 -8.92 9.84 -3.30
C ASN A 58 -9.01 8.53 -2.50
N HIS A 59 -7.99 7.67 -2.58
CA HIS A 59 -8.02 6.33 -1.99
C HIS A 59 -7.20 6.22 -0.69
N TYR A 60 -6.32 7.19 -0.43
CA TYR A 60 -5.37 7.14 0.67
C TYR A 60 -6.03 7.12 2.06
N GLU A 61 -7.02 7.98 2.30
CA GLU A 61 -7.70 8.03 3.60
C GLU A 61 -8.47 6.73 3.88
N SER A 62 -9.25 6.23 2.92
CA SER A 62 -9.93 4.94 3.03
C SER A 62 -8.96 3.78 3.27
N ALA A 63 -7.80 3.80 2.61
CA ALA A 63 -6.77 2.78 2.81
C ALA A 63 -6.17 2.83 4.22
N LYS A 64 -5.97 4.03 4.79
CA LYS A 64 -5.47 4.20 6.16
C LYS A 64 -6.42 3.65 7.22
N GLU A 65 -7.73 3.75 7.01
CA GLU A 65 -8.73 3.17 7.93
C GLU A 65 -8.64 1.64 7.97
N LEU A 66 -8.26 1.03 6.84
CA LEU A 66 -8.15 -0.42 6.68
C LEU A 66 -6.74 -0.97 7.00
N LYS A 67 -5.81 -0.15 7.51
CA LYS A 67 -4.43 -0.57 7.83
C LYS A 67 -4.34 -1.73 8.83
N THR A 68 -5.41 -1.96 9.60
CA THR A 68 -5.50 -3.05 10.58
C THR A 68 -5.83 -4.40 9.95
N LEU A 69 -6.31 -4.41 8.70
CA LEU A 69 -6.55 -5.61 7.91
C LEU A 69 -5.31 -5.98 7.11
N THR A 70 -5.29 -7.19 6.52
CA THR A 70 -4.26 -7.55 5.56
C THR A 70 -4.47 -6.84 4.24
N ILE A 71 -3.40 -6.68 3.46
CA ILE A 71 -3.44 -5.97 2.18
C ILE A 71 -4.52 -6.49 1.22
N SER A 72 -4.72 -7.81 1.06
CA SER A 72 -5.77 -8.28 0.14
C SER A 72 -7.17 -7.94 0.64
N GLU A 73 -7.44 -8.09 1.93
CA GLU A 73 -8.75 -7.74 2.50
C GLU A 73 -9.04 -6.25 2.33
N ALA A 74 -8.04 -5.39 2.59
CA ALA A 74 -8.18 -3.97 2.37
C ALA A 74 -8.43 -3.63 0.89
N LEU A 75 -7.72 -4.28 -0.04
CA LEU A 75 -7.90 -4.05 -1.47
C LEU A 75 -9.27 -4.50 -1.98
N ASP A 76 -9.80 -5.62 -1.49
CA ASP A 76 -11.15 -6.09 -1.85
C ASP A 76 -12.19 -5.04 -1.43
N ILE A 77 -12.16 -4.58 -0.18
CA ILE A 77 -13.09 -3.56 0.33
C ILE A 77 -12.94 -2.22 -0.42
N LEU A 78 -11.71 -1.78 -0.71
CA LEU A 78 -11.48 -0.52 -1.42
C LEU A 78 -11.99 -0.57 -2.86
N ARG A 79 -11.89 -1.73 -3.53
CA ARG A 79 -12.38 -1.90 -4.89
C ARG A 79 -13.90 -1.92 -4.95
N GLU A 80 -14.55 -2.55 -3.97
CA GLU A 80 -16.01 -2.51 -3.85
C GLU A 80 -16.49 -1.06 -3.69
N LYS A 81 -15.86 -0.29 -2.80
CA LYS A 81 -16.21 1.12 -2.55
C LYS A 81 -15.98 2.06 -3.74
N ASP A 82 -15.03 1.76 -4.64
CA ASP A 82 -14.72 2.60 -5.81
C ASP A 82 -15.70 2.38 -6.97
N THR A 83 -16.45 1.27 -6.95
CA THR A 83 -17.44 0.92 -7.97
C THR A 83 -18.85 1.46 -7.72
N GLU A 84 -19.08 2.09 -6.56
CA GLU A 84 -20.36 2.74 -6.17
C GLU A 84 -20.39 4.24 -6.48
#